data_AF-A0A7J8Z0I1-F1
#
_entry.id   AF-A0A7J8Z0I1-F1
#
_cell.length_a   1.000
_cell.length_b   1.000
_cell.length_c   1.000
_cell.angle_alpha   90.00
_cell.angle_beta   90.00
_cell.angle_gamma   90.00
#
_symmetry.space_group_name_H-M   'P 1'
#
loop_
_entity.id
_entity.type
_entity.pdbx_description
1 polymer ?
#
loop_
_entity_poly.entity_id
_entity_poly.type
_entity_poly.pdbx_seq_one_letter_code
_entity_poly.pdbx_strand_id
1 'polypeptide(L)' 'MRYFNVMILGPTQSPYEGGVFKLELFLPEEYPMAAPKVINIDLFFKYDLHVFCICWDML' A
#
# COMPACT_ATOMS: atom_id res chain seq x y z
N MET A 1 20.85 -6.81 6.54
CA MET A 1 19.63 -6.01 6.34
C MET A 1 18.66 -6.76 5.44
N ARG A 2 17.39 -6.90 5.84
CA ARG A 2 16.38 -7.66 5.10
C ARG A 2 15.33 -6.70 4.53
N TYR A 3 15.09 -6.83 3.22
CA TYR A 3 14.08 -6.06 2.51
C TYR A 3 12.91 -6.97 2.17
N PHE A 4 11.70 -6.52 2.47
CA PHE A 4 10.48 -7.23 2.10
C PHE A 4 9.66 -6.34 1.18
N ASN A 5 9.38 -6.86 -0.01
CA ASN A 5 8.40 -6.27 -0.91
C ASN A 5 7.06 -6.96 -0.65
N VAL A 6 6.08 -6.20 -0.18
CA VAL A 6 4.71 -6.69 0.05
C VAL A 6 3.82 -6.05 -0.99
N MET A 7 3.05 -6.87 -1.70
CA MET A 7 2.02 -6.40 -2.62
C MET A 7 0.66 -6.67 -1.99
N ILE A 8 -0.12 -5.61 -1.78
CA ILE A 8 -1.50 -5.69 -1.30
C ILE A 8 -2.41 -5.37 -2.47
N LEU A 9 -3.37 -6.26 -2.70
CA LEU A 9 -4.47 -6.02 -3.62
C LEU A 9 -5.56 -5.27 -2.87
N GLY A 10 -6.06 -4.19 -3.46
CA GLY A 10 -7.19 -3.46 -2.88
C GLY A 10 -8.39 -4.41 -2.71
N PRO A 11 -9.07 -4.39 -1.56
CA PRO A 11 -10.17 -5.29 -1.30
C PRO A 11 -11.32 -5.01 -2.27
N THR A 12 -11.89 -6.09 -2.80
CA THR A 12 -13.18 -6.07 -3.52
C THR A 12 -14.24 -5.55 -2.56
N GLN A 13 -15.06 -4.57 -2.97
CA GLN A 13 -15.99 -3.76 -2.16
C GLN A 13 -15.44 -2.46 -1.54
N SER A 14 -14.26 -2.00 -1.94
CA SER A 14 -13.76 -0.67 -1.56
C SER A 14 -13.53 0.20 -2.80
N PRO A 15 -13.47 1.53 -2.68
CA PRO A 15 -13.05 2.41 -3.79
C PRO A 15 -11.62 2.12 -4.28
N TYR A 16 -10.88 1.26 -3.59
CA TYR A 16 -9.55 0.81 -3.96
C TYR A 16 -9.55 -0.53 -4.71
N GLU A 17 -10.73 -1.08 -5.03
CA GLU A 17 -10.87 -2.29 -5.82
C GLU A 17 -10.11 -2.17 -7.15
N GLY A 18 -9.24 -3.14 -7.44
CA GLY A 18 -8.37 -3.11 -8.62
C GLY A 18 -7.08 -2.28 -8.47
N GLY A 19 -6.85 -1.67 -7.31
CA GLY A 19 -5.57 -1.05 -6.95
C GLY A 19 -4.52 -2.07 -6.51
N VAL A 20 -3.26 -1.83 -6.87
CA VAL A 20 -2.10 -2.59 -6.38
C VAL A 20 -1.23 -1.66 -5.53
N PHE A 21 -1.09 -2.00 -4.26
CA PHE A 21 -0.25 -1.28 -3.30
C PHE A 21 1.06 -2.04 -3.15
N LYS A 22 2.18 -1.42 -3.49
CA LYS A 22 3.52 -1.96 -3.24
C LYS A 22 4.08 -1.27 -2.01
N LEU A 23 4.40 -2.06 -0.99
CA LEU A 23 5.03 -1.59 0.23
C LEU A 23 6.44 -2.14 0.34
N GLU A 24 7.37 -1.24 0.65
CA GLU A 24 8.74 -1.60 0.97
C GLU A 24 8.96 -1.49 2.48
N LEU A 25 9.15 -2.65 3.10
CA LEU A 25 9.40 -2.77 4.53
C LEU A 25 10.88 -2.98 4.78
N PHE A 26 11.39 -2.24 5.76
CA PHE A 26 12.72 -2.41 6.29
C PHE A 26 12.64 -3.05 7.68
N LEU A 27 13.21 -4.25 7.81
CA LEU A 27 13.34 -4.92 9.09
C LEU A 27 14.73 -4.63 9.69
N PRO A 28 14.78 -3.98 10.87
CA PRO A 28 16.01 -3.88 11.64
C PRO A 28 16.41 -5.25 12.22
N GLU A 29 17.66 -5.39 12.64
CA GLU A 29 18.19 -6.64 13.24
C GLU A 29 17.55 -6.97 14.61
N GLU A 30 16.88 -6.01 15.25
CA GLU A 30 16.22 -6.14 16.56
C GLU A 30 14.77 -6.66 16.50
N TYR A 31 14.31 -7.12 15.33
CA TYR A 31 13.01 -7.81 15.24
C TYR A 31 13.10 -9.17 15.98
N PRO A 32 12.22 -9.50 16.94
CA PRO A 32 10.84 -9.04 17.08
C PRO A 32 10.57 -7.97 18.15
N MET A 33 11.59 -7.42 18.84
CA MET A 33 11.38 -6.37 19.86
C MET A 33 11.10 -4.99 19.25
N ALA A 34 11.60 -4.70 18.06
CA ALA A 34 11.34 -3.47 17.32
C ALA A 34 10.46 -3.74 16.09
N ALA A 35 9.42 -2.92 15.87
CA ALA A 35 8.53 -3.04 14.72
C ALA A 35 9.26 -2.65 13.40
N PRO A 36 8.92 -3.30 12.26
CA PRO A 36 9.47 -2.92 10.96
C PRO A 36 9.01 -1.53 10.55
N LYS A 37 9.90 -0.78 9.90
CA LYS A 37 9.59 0.56 9.38
C LYS A 37 9.19 0.44 7.92
N VAL A 38 8.02 0.97 7.57
CA VAL A 38 7.62 1.18 6.17
C VAL A 38 8.42 2.37 5.64
N ILE A 39 9.13 2.19 4.53
CA ILE A 39 9.92 3.26 3.92
C ILE A 39 9.14 3.90 2.78
N ASN A 40 8.63 3.08 1.86
CA ASN A 40 7.94 3.55 0.67
C ASN A 40 6.59 2.85 0.52
N ILE A 41 5.62 3.62 0.04
CA ILE A 41 4.28 3.15 -0.28
C ILE A 41 3.98 3.66 -1.69
N ASP A 42 4.03 2.76 -2.67
CA ASP A 42 3.71 3.06 -4.06
C ASP A 42 2.33 2.52 -4.40
N LEU A 43 1.48 3.41 -4.90
CA LEU A 43 0.11 3.11 -5.24
C LEU A 43 -0.05 3.07 -6.77
N PHE A 44 -0.32 1.89 -7.32
CA PHE A 44 -0.54 1.72 -8.74
C PHE A 44 -2.00 1.35 -9.01
N PHE A 45 -2.75 2.26 -9.63
CA PHE A 45 -4.09 1.99 -10.14
C PHE A 45 -4.06 1.76 -11.64
N LYS A 46 -4.70 0.69 -12.09
CA LYS A 46 -4.71 0.25 -13.49
C LYS A 46 -5.70 1.05 -14.37
N TYR A 47 -5.86 2.35 -14.13
CA TYR A 47 -6.86 3.22 -14.76
C TYR A 47 -8.30 2.89 -14.33
N ASP A 48 -8.78 3.56 -13.28
CA ASP A 48 -10.20 3.68 -13.06
C ASP A 48 -10.53 5.13 -12.71
N LEU A 49 -11.07 5.86 -13.67
CA LEU A 49 -11.48 7.27 -13.54
C LEU A 49 -12.46 7.46 -12.36
N HIS A 50 -13.11 6.39 -11.92
CA HIS A 50 -14.11 6.40 -10.87
C HIS A 50 -13.53 6.70 -9.48
N VAL A 51 -12.25 6.34 -9.21
CA VAL A 51 -11.60 6.57 -7.91
C VAL A 51 -11.26 8.04 -7.67
N PHE A 52 -10.93 8.80 -8.74
CA PHE A 52 -10.63 10.23 -8.61
C PHE A 52 -11.85 11.02 -8.11
N CYS A 53 -13.06 10.62 -8.50
CA CYS A 53 -14.30 11.21 -8.00
C CYS A 53 -14.51 10.93 -6.50
N ILE A 54 -14.11 9.76 -6.00
CA ILE A 54 -14.31 9.37 -4.60
C ILE A 54 -13.38 10.18 -3.68
N CYS A 55 -12.15 10.47 -4.11
CA CYS A 55 -11.26 11.37 -3.37
C CYS A 55 -11.77 12.82 -3.34
N TRP A 56 -12.53 13.27 -4.34
CA TRP A 56 -13.13 14.60 -4.34
C TRP A 56 -14.38 14.66 -3.44
N ASP A 57 -15.16 13.59 -3.37
CA ASP A 57 -16.36 13.51 -2.51
C ASP A 57 -16.02 13.49 -1.00
N MET A 58 -14.78 13.14 -0.64
CA MET A 58 -14.30 13.08 0.74
C MET A 58 -13.60 14.37 1.24
N LEU A 59 -13.41 15.39 0.40
CA LEU A 59 -12.70 16.63 0.73
C LEU A 59 -13.63 17.84 0.92
#